data_AF-A0A3C0EPN0-F1
#
_entry.id   AF-A0A3C0EPN0-F1
#
_cell.length_a   1.000
_cell.length_b   1.000
_cell.length_c   1.000
_cell.angle_alpha   90.00
_cell.angle_beta   90.00
_cell.angle_gamma   90.00
#
_symmetry.space_group_name_H-M   'P 1'
#
loop_
_entity.id
_entity.type
_entity.pdbx_description
1 polymer ?
#
loop_
_entity_poly.entity_id
_entity_poly.type
_entity_poly.pdbx_seq_one_letter_code
_entity_poly.pdbx_strand_id
1 'polypeptide(L)'
;MQFDKGYLSPHFVTDTASMEVEMDDAYVLIHEKKISSAKDLVPILGKIAEAGKSVVIIAEDIDGEALATLVVNKLRGVLKVAAVKAPGFGDRRKAMLDDIATLTGGRAIMEELGIDLEKLELSDLGRAKKIIIDKENTTIIDGAGKTSDIQGRIEMIKKQIDGTASDYDKEKLQERLAKLTGGVAQINVGAATESEMKEKKARVEDAVHACRAAVEEGILPGGGTAVLRARKAIDKLDLAGDVKIGAQIVYRAVTAPIKQIAQNAGQDGSVVAQNVEASKEAAYGYNALTDEYGDLIKMGVIVPTKVERAALQNAASISGLLLTTDAVVSEIKEKKNDGGAPGMDEMGY
;
A
#
# COMPACT_ATOMS: atom_id res chain seq x y z
N MET A 1 7.00 -6.80 11.19
CA MET A 1 7.60 -5.46 11.03
C MET A 1 7.29 -4.94 9.63
N GLN A 2 6.86 -3.68 9.50
CA GLN A 2 6.66 -3.02 8.21
C GLN A 2 7.53 -1.76 8.10
N PHE A 3 8.05 -1.48 6.90
CA PHE A 3 8.75 -0.24 6.60
C PHE A 3 8.48 0.26 5.18
N ASP A 4 8.62 1.58 4.99
CA ASP A 4 8.08 2.32 3.85
C ASP A 4 9.11 2.36 2.69
N LYS A 5 9.52 1.17 2.25
CA LYS A 5 10.31 0.95 1.03
C LYS A 5 9.72 -0.24 0.27
N GLY A 6 9.24 0.01 -0.94
CA GLY A 6 8.73 -1.03 -1.83
C GLY A 6 9.80 -1.64 -2.73
N TYR A 7 9.33 -2.46 -3.68
CA TYR A 7 10.19 -3.12 -4.66
C TYR A 7 10.91 -2.11 -5.57
N LEU A 8 12.18 -2.39 -5.88
CA LEU A 8 12.98 -1.57 -6.80
C LEU A 8 12.58 -1.73 -8.27
N SER A 9 11.96 -2.86 -8.62
CA SER A 9 11.49 -3.13 -9.97
C SER A 9 10.13 -3.84 -9.94
N PRO A 10 9.14 -3.40 -10.75
CA PRO A 10 7.85 -4.09 -10.87
C PRO A 10 7.99 -5.50 -11.44
N HIS A 11 9.13 -5.85 -12.04
CA HIS A 11 9.40 -7.21 -12.52
C HIS A 11 9.58 -8.24 -11.38
N PHE A 12 9.67 -7.79 -10.12
CA PHE A 12 9.67 -8.71 -8.98
C PHE A 12 8.28 -9.19 -8.57
N VAL A 13 7.21 -8.52 -9.01
CA VAL A 13 5.81 -8.83 -8.67
C VAL A 13 5.51 -10.30 -8.92
N THR A 14 4.90 -10.95 -7.94
CA THR A 14 4.48 -12.36 -8.00
C THR A 14 2.97 -12.49 -8.15
N ASP A 15 2.21 -11.54 -7.60
CA ASP A 15 0.76 -11.43 -7.77
C ASP A 15 0.45 -10.18 -8.59
N THR A 16 0.07 -10.38 -9.85
CA THR A 16 -0.26 -9.29 -10.78
C THR A 16 -1.63 -8.66 -10.52
N ALA A 17 -2.49 -9.30 -9.71
CA ALA A 17 -3.78 -8.73 -9.35
C ALA A 17 -3.64 -7.71 -8.21
N SER A 18 -2.87 -8.04 -7.16
CA SER A 18 -2.58 -7.10 -6.06
C SER A 18 -1.38 -6.19 -6.33
N MET A 19 -0.58 -6.49 -7.37
CA MET A 19 0.70 -5.82 -7.66
C MET A 19 1.70 -5.93 -6.51
N GLU A 20 1.76 -7.12 -5.89
CA GLU A 20 2.62 -7.42 -4.75
C GLU A 20 3.64 -8.52 -5.06
N VAL A 21 4.76 -8.45 -4.36
CA VAL A 21 5.70 -9.56 -4.22
C VAL A 21 5.36 -10.30 -2.93
N GLU A 22 5.01 -11.58 -3.05
CA GLU A 22 4.85 -12.49 -1.94
C GLU A 22 5.98 -13.51 -1.94
N MET A 23 6.65 -13.65 -0.80
CA MET A 23 7.70 -14.63 -0.59
C MET A 23 7.47 -15.43 0.67
N ASP A 24 7.26 -16.73 0.51
CA ASP A 24 7.19 -17.67 1.62
C ASP A 24 8.57 -18.26 1.93
N ASP A 25 8.83 -18.49 3.23
CA ASP A 25 10.06 -19.04 3.80
C ASP A 25 11.33 -18.48 3.14
N ALA A 26 11.46 -17.16 3.24
CA ALA A 26 12.44 -16.38 2.51
C ALA A 26 13.68 -16.08 3.38
N TYR A 27 14.84 -16.11 2.74
CA TYR A 27 16.04 -15.51 3.27
C TYR A 27 16.00 -13.98 3.15
N VAL A 28 16.65 -13.30 4.07
CA VAL A 28 16.78 -11.84 4.08
C VAL A 28 18.26 -11.47 4.10
N LEU A 29 18.75 -10.94 2.98
CA LEU A 29 20.10 -10.36 2.91
C LEU A 29 20.02 -8.90 3.34
N ILE A 30 20.80 -8.54 4.37
CA ILE A 30 20.78 -7.21 4.99
C ILE A 30 22.16 -6.60 4.82
N HIS A 31 22.27 -5.59 3.97
CA HIS A 31 23.54 -4.95 3.65
C HIS A 31 23.47 -3.43 3.83
N GLU A 32 24.50 -2.83 4.41
CA GLU A 32 24.50 -1.39 4.69
C GLU A 32 24.67 -0.54 3.42
N LYS A 33 25.52 -1.00 2.50
CA LYS A 33 25.97 -0.23 1.34
C LYS A 33 25.16 -0.54 0.10
N LYS A 34 25.46 0.24 -0.94
CA LYS A 34 24.92 0.07 -2.28
C LYS A 34 25.53 -1.16 -2.96
N ILE A 35 24.69 -1.91 -3.69
CA ILE A 35 25.10 -3.07 -4.49
C ILE A 35 24.89 -2.75 -5.97
N SER A 36 25.99 -2.51 -6.69
CA SER A 36 25.95 -2.21 -8.13
C SER A 36 26.55 -3.33 -9.00
N SER A 37 27.44 -4.14 -8.43
CA SER A 37 28.10 -5.27 -9.09
C SER A 37 27.30 -6.55 -8.85
N ALA A 38 26.99 -7.27 -9.93
CA ALA A 38 26.37 -8.59 -9.82
C ALA A 38 27.33 -9.64 -9.24
N LYS A 39 28.64 -9.49 -9.47
CA LYS A 39 29.67 -10.47 -9.07
C LYS A 39 29.66 -10.74 -7.57
N ASP A 40 29.51 -9.68 -6.79
CA ASP A 40 29.52 -9.70 -5.33
C ASP A 40 28.36 -10.54 -4.76
N LEU A 41 27.26 -10.66 -5.52
CA LEU A 41 26.07 -11.43 -5.15
C LEU A 41 26.09 -12.87 -5.67
N VAL A 42 26.86 -13.18 -6.73
CA VAL A 42 26.82 -14.51 -7.38
C VAL A 42 27.03 -15.66 -6.38
N PRO A 43 28.02 -15.63 -5.46
CA PRO A 43 28.27 -16.73 -4.55
C PRO A 43 27.07 -17.02 -3.63
N ILE A 44 26.50 -15.99 -3.01
CA ILE A 44 25.39 -16.16 -2.08
C ILE A 44 24.08 -16.51 -2.79
N LEU A 45 23.83 -15.92 -3.98
CA LEU A 45 22.65 -16.24 -4.79
C LEU A 45 22.68 -17.69 -5.28
N GLY A 46 23.85 -18.23 -5.63
CA GLY A 46 24.03 -19.64 -6.00
C GLY A 46 23.60 -20.57 -4.86
N LYS A 47 24.10 -20.33 -3.64
CA LYS A 47 23.73 -21.12 -2.45
C LYS A 47 22.22 -21.08 -2.16
N ILE A 48 21.58 -19.92 -2.35
CA ILE A 48 20.13 -19.75 -2.14
C ILE A 48 19.33 -20.50 -3.21
N ALA A 49 19.76 -20.41 -4.48
CA ALA A 49 19.13 -21.11 -5.59
C ALA A 49 19.21 -22.63 -5.41
N GLU A 50 20.35 -23.16 -4.98
CA GLU A 50 20.53 -24.58 -4.64
C GLU A 50 19.61 -25.02 -3.49
N ALA A 51 19.39 -24.15 -2.49
CA ALA A 51 18.45 -24.40 -1.42
C ALA A 51 16.97 -24.33 -1.86
N GLY A 52 16.69 -23.87 -3.09
CA GLY A 52 15.34 -23.69 -3.62
C GLY A 52 14.50 -22.66 -2.86
N LYS A 53 15.14 -21.73 -2.15
CA LYS A 53 14.48 -20.73 -1.31
C LYS A 53 14.36 -19.38 -1.99
N SER A 54 13.42 -18.59 -1.50
CA SER A 54 13.25 -17.20 -1.92
C SER A 54 14.22 -16.29 -1.15
N VAL A 55 14.58 -15.14 -1.72
CA VAL A 55 15.42 -14.15 -1.05
C VAL A 55 14.94 -12.72 -1.27
N VAL A 56 14.89 -11.95 -0.20
CA VAL A 56 14.71 -10.50 -0.24
C VAL A 56 16.03 -9.84 0.11
N ILE A 57 16.49 -8.93 -0.76
CA ILE A 57 17.72 -8.16 -0.55
C ILE A 57 17.34 -6.76 -0.09
N ILE A 58 17.85 -6.36 1.07
CA ILE A 58 17.69 -5.05 1.68
C ILE A 58 19.06 -4.39 1.71
N ALA A 59 19.23 -3.32 0.92
CA ALA A 59 20.49 -2.57 0.85
C ALA A 59 20.26 -1.06 0.76
N GLU A 60 21.27 -0.22 0.96
CA GLU A 60 21.13 1.24 0.75
C GLU A 60 20.52 1.55 -0.63
N ASP A 61 21.03 0.89 -1.66
CA ASP A 61 20.44 0.85 -2.99
C ASP A 61 20.91 -0.40 -3.74
N ILE A 62 20.13 -0.89 -4.69
CA ILE A 62 20.54 -1.94 -5.63
C ILE A 62 20.27 -1.45 -7.05
N ASP A 63 21.30 -1.27 -7.86
CA ASP A 63 21.19 -0.66 -9.18
C ASP A 63 22.13 -1.28 -10.22
N GLY A 64 22.18 -0.67 -11.41
CA GLY A 64 23.11 -1.04 -12.47
C GLY A 64 23.01 -2.51 -12.88
N GLU A 65 24.17 -3.14 -12.98
CA GLU A 65 24.30 -4.55 -13.40
C GLU A 65 23.69 -5.51 -12.37
N ALA A 66 23.81 -5.21 -11.07
CA ALA A 66 23.23 -6.03 -10.01
C ALA A 66 21.70 -6.12 -10.16
N LEU A 67 21.00 -4.99 -10.26
CA LEU A 67 19.54 -4.98 -10.40
C LEU A 67 19.08 -5.68 -11.68
N ALA A 68 19.74 -5.42 -12.81
CA ALA A 68 19.42 -6.07 -14.08
C ALA A 68 19.56 -7.59 -13.99
N THR A 69 20.63 -8.07 -13.33
CA THR A 69 20.87 -9.50 -13.13
C THR A 69 19.79 -10.15 -12.27
N LEU A 70 19.37 -9.51 -11.19
CA LEU A 70 18.30 -10.00 -10.33
C LEU A 70 16.97 -10.11 -11.09
N VAL A 71 16.62 -9.08 -11.87
CA VAL A 71 15.40 -9.04 -12.67
C VAL A 71 15.40 -10.15 -13.74
N VAL A 72 16.51 -10.32 -14.47
CA VAL A 72 16.61 -11.36 -15.51
C VAL A 72 16.50 -12.76 -14.91
N ASN A 73 17.15 -13.02 -13.77
CA ASN A 73 17.07 -14.33 -13.12
C ASN A 73 15.68 -14.62 -12.55
N LYS A 74 14.98 -13.59 -12.03
CA LYS A 74 13.59 -13.69 -11.60
C LYS A 74 12.66 -14.02 -12.77
N LEU A 75 12.76 -13.30 -13.88
CA LEU A 75 11.92 -13.52 -15.07
C LEU A 75 12.17 -14.89 -15.72
N ARG A 76 13.41 -15.41 -15.64
CA ARG A 76 13.74 -16.77 -16.10
C ARG A 76 13.31 -17.88 -15.13
N GLY A 77 12.79 -17.53 -13.95
CA GLY A 77 12.38 -18.49 -12.93
C GLY A 77 13.54 -19.19 -12.21
N VAL A 78 14.79 -18.75 -12.43
CA VAL A 78 15.99 -19.34 -11.82
C VAL A 78 16.06 -19.00 -10.34
N LEU A 79 15.64 -17.77 -9.98
CA LEU A 79 15.73 -17.27 -8.62
C LEU A 79 14.43 -16.57 -8.20
N LYS A 80 13.91 -16.91 -7.02
CA LYS A 80 12.80 -16.18 -6.41
C LYS A 80 13.36 -15.01 -5.60
N VAL A 81 13.61 -13.88 -6.26
CA VAL A 81 14.27 -12.71 -5.65
C VAL A 81 13.47 -11.42 -5.80
N ALA A 82 13.64 -10.53 -4.81
CA ALA A 82 13.20 -9.15 -4.83
C ALA A 82 14.22 -8.29 -4.08
N ALA A 83 14.29 -7.03 -4.49
CA ALA A 83 15.23 -6.06 -3.98
C ALA A 83 14.47 -4.82 -3.49
N VAL A 84 14.79 -4.36 -2.29
CA VAL A 84 14.19 -3.19 -1.64
C VAL A 84 15.29 -2.32 -1.04
N LYS A 85 15.03 -1.01 -0.96
CA LYS A 85 15.94 -0.10 -0.27
C LYS A 85 15.84 -0.28 1.24
N ALA A 86 16.94 -0.02 1.93
CA ALA A 86 16.99 0.03 3.38
C ALA A 86 16.15 1.21 3.90
N PRO A 87 15.42 1.05 5.02
CA PRO A 87 14.65 2.12 5.61
C PRO A 87 15.55 3.10 6.39
N GLY A 88 15.16 4.37 6.42
CA GLY A 88 15.91 5.43 7.11
C GLY A 88 17.12 5.94 6.32
N PHE A 89 17.87 6.84 6.95
CA PHE A 89 19.05 7.50 6.38
C PHE A 89 20.15 7.62 7.45
N GLY A 90 21.42 7.67 7.03
CA GLY A 90 22.58 7.81 7.92
C GLY A 90 22.61 6.75 9.03
N ASP A 91 22.93 7.15 10.25
CA ASP A 91 23.00 6.25 11.41
C ASP A 91 21.66 5.59 11.73
N ARG A 92 20.55 6.25 11.41
CA ARG A 92 19.22 5.65 11.58
C ARG A 92 19.04 4.44 10.67
N ARG A 93 19.57 4.49 9.45
CA ARG A 93 19.56 3.34 8.53
C ARG A 93 20.32 2.16 9.12
N LYS A 94 21.55 2.40 9.63
CA LYS A 94 22.34 1.35 10.29
C LYS A 94 21.57 0.73 11.45
N ALA A 95 21.01 1.58 12.33
CA ALA A 95 20.25 1.12 13.48
C ALA A 95 18.97 0.34 13.09
N MET A 96 18.29 0.73 12.01
CA MET A 96 17.11 0.01 11.51
C MET A 96 17.48 -1.31 10.79
N LEU A 97 18.62 -1.38 10.10
CA LEU A 97 19.13 -2.62 9.53
C LEU A 97 19.47 -3.64 10.62
N ASP A 98 20.07 -3.20 11.73
CA ASP A 98 20.26 -4.03 12.92
C ASP A 98 18.94 -4.51 13.52
N ASP A 99 17.90 -3.66 13.53
CA ASP A 99 16.57 -4.04 14.02
C ASP A 99 15.98 -5.16 13.14
N ILE A 100 16.10 -5.04 11.82
CA ILE A 100 15.66 -6.06 10.85
C ILE A 100 16.48 -7.35 11.03
N ALA A 101 17.80 -7.24 11.20
CA ALA A 101 18.69 -8.39 11.42
C ALA A 101 18.31 -9.15 12.70
N THR A 102 18.10 -8.42 13.79
CA THR A 102 17.66 -8.99 15.07
C THR A 102 16.30 -9.68 14.94
N LEU A 103 15.35 -9.06 14.24
CA LEU A 103 14.00 -9.62 14.03
C LEU A 103 14.04 -10.90 13.18
N THR A 104 14.87 -10.93 12.16
CA THR A 104 14.95 -12.06 11.20
C THR A 104 15.96 -13.13 11.64
N GLY A 105 16.76 -12.87 12.67
CA GLY A 105 17.83 -13.75 13.11
C GLY A 105 19.05 -13.77 12.19
N GLY A 106 19.16 -12.78 11.29
CA GLY A 106 20.29 -12.62 10.38
C GLY A 106 21.35 -11.68 10.91
N ARG A 107 22.38 -11.44 10.10
CA ARG A 107 23.43 -10.47 10.36
C ARG A 107 23.30 -9.27 9.42
N ALA A 108 23.31 -8.06 9.98
CA ALA A 108 23.46 -6.85 9.19
C ALA A 108 24.93 -6.70 8.75
N ILE A 109 25.17 -6.77 7.44
CA ILE A 109 26.52 -6.66 6.87
C ILE A 109 26.88 -5.18 6.75
N MET A 110 27.45 -4.65 7.83
CA MET A 110 27.95 -3.29 7.94
C MET A 110 29.38 -3.16 7.37
N GLU A 111 29.71 -2.00 6.81
CA GLU A 111 31.04 -1.72 6.24
C GLU A 111 32.15 -1.86 7.31
N GLU A 112 31.85 -1.43 8.53
CA GLU A 112 32.79 -1.44 9.66
C GLU A 112 33.17 -2.85 10.13
N LEU A 113 32.40 -3.87 9.75
CA LEU A 113 32.71 -5.27 10.07
C LEU A 113 33.76 -5.87 9.12
N GLY A 114 34.06 -5.21 7.99
CA GLY A 114 35.06 -5.68 7.02
C GLY A 114 34.71 -7.01 6.34
N ILE A 115 33.42 -7.33 6.20
CA ILE A 115 32.94 -8.58 5.59
C ILE A 115 32.57 -8.32 4.14
N ASP A 116 33.22 -9.05 3.24
CA ASP A 116 32.92 -9.02 1.82
C ASP A 116 31.63 -9.81 1.53
N LEU A 117 30.77 -9.28 0.65
CA LEU A 117 29.53 -9.94 0.21
C LEU A 117 29.79 -11.33 -0.41
N GLU A 118 30.93 -11.50 -1.07
CA GLU A 118 31.32 -12.76 -1.71
C GLU A 118 31.56 -13.91 -0.71
N LYS A 119 31.87 -13.59 0.54
CA LYS A 119 32.22 -14.55 1.60
C LYS A 119 31.04 -14.92 2.49
N LEU A 120 29.84 -14.43 2.16
CA LEU A 120 28.66 -14.71 2.98
C LEU A 120 28.26 -16.18 2.93
N GLU A 121 27.80 -16.66 4.08
CA GLU A 121 27.18 -17.97 4.24
C GLU A 121 25.67 -17.85 4.44
N LEU A 122 24.94 -18.93 4.20
CA LEU A 122 23.49 -18.96 4.44
C LEU A 122 23.12 -18.68 5.90
N SER A 123 24.05 -18.91 6.84
CA SER A 123 23.90 -18.58 8.26
C SER A 123 23.98 -17.09 8.57
N ASP A 124 24.54 -16.28 7.67
CA ASP A 124 24.57 -14.81 7.84
C ASP A 124 23.25 -14.16 7.42
N LEU A 125 22.41 -14.87 6.66
CA LEU A 125 21.14 -14.38 6.19
C LEU A 125 20.06 -14.49 7.28
N GLY A 126 19.18 -13.48 7.31
CA GLY A 126 17.96 -13.57 8.10
C GLY A 126 16.96 -14.55 7.48
N ARG A 127 15.96 -14.95 8.26
CA ARG A 127 14.81 -15.72 7.77
C ARG A 127 13.50 -15.11 8.23
N ALA A 128 12.49 -15.24 7.39
CA ALA A 128 11.12 -14.90 7.71
C ALA A 128 10.14 -15.87 7.05
N LYS A 129 9.03 -16.14 7.73
CA LYS A 129 8.00 -17.07 7.23
C LYS A 129 7.30 -16.53 5.99
N LYS A 130 6.98 -15.23 5.96
CA LYS A 130 6.39 -14.56 4.80
C LYS A 130 6.89 -13.12 4.71
N ILE A 131 7.20 -12.66 3.50
CA ILE A 131 7.50 -11.27 3.21
C ILE A 131 6.58 -10.79 2.09
N ILE A 132 5.93 -9.65 2.29
CA ILE A 132 5.05 -9.01 1.31
C ILE A 132 5.67 -7.65 0.97
N ILE A 133 5.84 -7.36 -0.32
CA ILE A 133 6.40 -6.11 -0.81
C ILE A 133 5.45 -5.51 -1.84
N ASP A 134 4.93 -4.33 -1.56
CA ASP A 134 4.16 -3.53 -2.51
C ASP A 134 5.06 -2.43 -3.13
N LYS A 135 4.47 -1.51 -3.88
CA LYS A 135 5.20 -0.41 -4.53
C LYS A 135 5.88 0.54 -3.54
N GLU A 136 5.33 0.69 -2.34
CA GLU A 136 5.70 1.68 -1.32
C GLU A 136 6.23 1.04 -0.04
N ASN A 137 5.83 -0.19 0.31
CA ASN A 137 6.10 -0.82 1.60
C ASN A 137 6.66 -2.24 1.48
N THR A 138 7.39 -2.65 2.52
CA THR A 138 7.80 -4.03 2.77
C THR A 138 7.34 -4.45 4.15
N THR A 139 6.70 -5.62 4.23
CA THR A 139 6.21 -6.24 5.47
C THR A 139 6.85 -7.60 5.69
N ILE A 140 7.58 -7.75 6.79
CA ILE A 140 8.19 -9.00 7.26
C ILE A 140 7.30 -9.61 8.34
N ILE A 141 6.83 -10.85 8.10
CA ILE A 141 5.92 -11.60 8.95
C ILE A 141 6.66 -12.82 9.53
N ASP A 142 6.54 -13.02 10.84
CA ASP A 142 7.19 -14.09 11.61
C ASP A 142 8.69 -14.25 11.25
N GLY A 143 9.49 -13.25 11.63
CA GLY A 143 10.95 -13.33 11.55
C GLY A 143 11.52 -14.40 12.48
N ALA A 144 12.57 -15.10 12.06
CA ALA A 144 13.17 -16.22 12.80
C ALA A 144 14.15 -15.78 13.92
N GLY A 145 14.11 -14.50 14.33
CA GLY A 145 14.95 -13.97 15.40
C GLY A 145 14.62 -14.58 16.76
N LYS A 146 15.63 -14.74 17.61
CA LYS A 146 15.44 -15.24 18.97
C LYS A 146 14.69 -14.21 19.81
N THR A 147 13.69 -14.67 20.57
CA THR A 147 12.87 -13.80 21.43
C THR A 147 13.72 -13.02 22.44
N SER A 148 14.79 -13.62 22.97
CA SER A 148 15.74 -12.95 23.88
C SER A 148 16.43 -11.76 23.23
N ASP A 149 16.85 -11.90 21.98
CA ASP A 149 17.62 -10.90 21.26
C ASP A 149 16.72 -9.72 20.87
N ILE A 150 15.48 -10.03 20.46
CA ILE A 150 14.45 -9.03 20.18
C ILE A 150 14.09 -8.26 21.47
N GLN A 151 13.91 -8.94 22.60
CA GLN A 151 13.65 -8.30 23.89
C GLN A 151 14.81 -7.41 24.33
N GLY A 152 16.06 -7.88 24.21
CA GLY A 152 17.25 -7.08 24.49
C GLY A 152 17.33 -5.83 23.62
N ARG A 153 16.98 -5.95 22.33
CA ARG A 153 16.92 -4.80 21.41
C ARG A 153 15.82 -3.81 21.79
N ILE A 154 14.65 -4.29 22.18
CA ILE A 154 13.54 -3.47 22.67
C ILE A 154 13.95 -2.68 23.93
N GLU A 155 14.58 -3.34 24.90
CA GLU A 155 15.06 -2.69 26.13
C GLU A 155 16.14 -1.64 25.85
N MET A 156 17.05 -1.92 24.91
CA MET A 156 18.07 -0.96 24.48
C MET A 156 17.42 0.31 23.93
N ILE A 157 16.41 0.19 23.06
CA ILE A 157 15.71 1.35 22.49
C ILE A 157 14.92 2.10 23.56
N LYS A 158 14.26 1.41 24.50
CA LYS A 158 13.57 2.06 25.63
C LYS A 158 14.53 2.92 26.46
N LYS A 159 15.71 2.39 26.81
CA LYS A 159 16.74 3.15 27.54
C LYS A 159 17.23 4.37 26.74
N GLN A 160 17.34 4.25 25.41
CA GLN A 160 17.69 5.39 24.55
C GLN A 160 16.61 6.48 24.55
N ILE A 161 15.32 6.09 24.56
CA ILE A 161 14.19 7.03 24.66
C ILE A 161 14.24 7.80 25.98
N ASP A 162 14.48 7.10 27.09
CA ASP A 162 14.55 7.70 28.43
C ASP A 162 15.76 8.64 28.58
N GLY A 163 16.86 8.35 27.88
CA GLY A 163 18.10 9.10 27.93
C GLY A 163 18.17 10.32 26.99
N THR A 164 17.26 10.47 26.03
CA THR A 164 17.26 11.61 25.10
C THR A 164 16.36 12.75 25.58
N ALA A 165 16.82 13.99 25.39
CA ALA A 165 16.03 15.20 25.66
C ALA A 165 15.34 15.76 24.40
N SER A 166 15.66 15.23 23.22
CA SER A 166 15.14 15.67 21.94
C SER A 166 13.81 14.98 21.63
N ASP A 167 12.72 15.76 21.54
CA ASP A 167 11.40 15.21 21.22
C ASP A 167 11.36 14.56 19.83
N TYR A 168 12.13 15.10 18.88
CA TYR A 168 12.30 14.51 17.55
C TYR A 168 12.95 13.12 17.63
N ASP A 169 14.01 12.95 18.42
CA ASP A 169 14.66 11.65 18.56
C ASP A 169 13.79 10.66 19.32
N LYS A 170 13.03 11.13 20.33
CA LYS A 170 12.03 10.29 21.02
C LYS A 170 11.00 9.74 20.05
N GLU A 171 10.41 10.59 19.20
CA GLU A 171 9.44 10.17 18.20
C GLU A 171 10.03 9.10 17.27
N LYS A 172 11.25 9.31 16.76
CA LYS A 172 11.89 8.33 15.86
C LYS A 172 12.32 7.04 16.54
N LEU A 173 12.72 7.08 17.80
CA LEU A 173 12.97 5.87 18.58
C LEU A 173 11.67 5.14 18.92
N GLN A 174 10.58 5.86 19.19
CA GLN A 174 9.25 5.29 19.38
C GLN A 174 8.72 4.60 18.12
N GLU A 175 8.93 5.18 16.93
CA GLU A 175 8.61 4.53 15.65
C GLU A 175 9.36 3.18 15.49
N ARG A 176 10.66 3.17 15.79
CA ARG A 176 11.48 1.94 15.73
C ARG A 176 11.02 0.91 16.75
N LEU A 177 10.77 1.36 17.98
CA LEU A 177 10.24 0.51 19.05
C LEU A 177 8.90 -0.11 18.63
N ALA A 178 7.99 0.70 18.11
CA ALA A 178 6.68 0.26 17.62
C ALA A 178 6.82 -0.76 16.47
N LYS A 179 7.82 -0.64 15.61
CA LYS A 179 8.09 -1.62 14.54
C LYS A 179 8.62 -2.97 15.04
N LEU A 180 9.26 -3.00 16.22
CA LEU A 180 9.75 -4.21 16.90
C LEU A 180 8.73 -4.82 17.85
N THR A 181 7.97 -4.00 18.59
CA THR A 181 6.93 -4.46 19.53
C THR A 181 5.58 -4.67 18.85
N GLY A 182 5.35 -3.99 17.73
CA GLY A 182 4.14 -4.06 16.94
C GLY A 182 4.03 -5.44 16.33
N GLY A 183 3.20 -6.27 16.96
CA GLY A 183 2.85 -7.58 16.43
C GLY A 183 2.21 -7.43 15.05
N VAL A 184 2.51 -8.38 14.17
CA VAL A 184 1.77 -8.52 12.91
C VAL A 184 0.55 -9.38 13.22
N ALA A 185 -0.65 -8.82 13.06
CA ALA A 185 -1.88 -9.60 13.12
C ALA A 185 -2.14 -10.22 11.75
N GLN A 186 -2.26 -11.55 11.69
CA GLN A 186 -2.64 -12.27 10.47
C GLN A 186 -4.13 -12.61 10.53
N ILE A 187 -4.90 -12.15 9.54
CA ILE A 187 -6.31 -12.51 9.37
C ILE A 187 -6.41 -13.56 8.26
N ASN A 188 -6.73 -14.80 8.63
CA ASN A 188 -6.92 -15.89 7.67
C ASN A 188 -8.38 -15.93 7.21
N VAL A 189 -8.63 -15.63 5.94
CA VAL A 189 -9.98 -15.59 5.36
C VAL A 189 -10.27 -16.91 4.63
N GLY A 190 -11.24 -17.67 5.15
CA GLY A 190 -11.72 -18.91 4.53
C GLY A 190 -13.09 -18.76 3.87
N ALA A 191 -13.32 -19.54 2.81
CA ALA A 191 -14.60 -19.68 2.11
C ALA A 191 -14.73 -21.06 1.45
N ALA A 192 -15.92 -21.41 0.96
CA ALA A 192 -16.20 -22.74 0.38
C ALA A 192 -15.64 -22.89 -1.04
N THR A 193 -15.48 -21.78 -1.77
CA THR A 193 -14.91 -21.74 -3.13
C THR A 193 -13.82 -20.68 -3.23
N GLU A 194 -12.90 -20.82 -4.19
CA GLU A 194 -11.82 -19.85 -4.40
C GLU A 194 -12.36 -18.46 -4.78
N SER A 195 -13.39 -18.40 -5.63
CA SER A 195 -14.00 -17.12 -6.04
C SER A 195 -14.61 -16.38 -4.85
N GLU A 196 -15.31 -17.09 -3.96
CA GLU A 196 -15.85 -16.51 -2.72
C GLU A 196 -14.73 -16.09 -1.76
N MET A 197 -13.66 -16.90 -1.65
CA MET A 197 -12.52 -16.59 -0.80
C MET A 197 -11.84 -15.29 -1.25
N LYS A 198 -11.67 -15.07 -2.55
CA LYS A 198 -11.10 -13.84 -3.11
C LYS A 198 -11.95 -12.61 -2.81
N GLU A 199 -13.26 -12.69 -3.03
CA GLU A 199 -14.19 -11.57 -2.74
C GLU A 199 -14.22 -11.24 -1.23
N LYS A 200 -14.31 -12.28 -0.39
CA LYS A 200 -14.34 -12.12 1.06
C LYS A 200 -13.02 -11.59 1.60
N LYS A 201 -11.89 -12.02 1.03
CA LYS A 201 -10.56 -11.51 1.36
C LYS A 201 -10.47 -10.01 1.04
N ALA A 202 -10.87 -9.60 -0.17
CA ALA A 202 -10.89 -8.19 -0.56
C ALA A 202 -11.76 -7.33 0.38
N ARG A 203 -12.96 -7.80 0.75
CA ARG A 203 -13.81 -7.09 1.73
C ARG A 203 -13.15 -6.92 3.10
N VAL A 204 -12.40 -7.94 3.55
CA VAL A 204 -11.66 -7.86 4.83
C VAL A 204 -10.52 -6.86 4.72
N GLU A 205 -9.79 -6.85 3.61
CA GLU A 205 -8.71 -5.87 3.35
C GLU A 205 -9.25 -4.43 3.32
N ASP A 206 -10.36 -4.20 2.62
CA ASP A 206 -11.05 -2.90 2.58
C ASP A 206 -11.48 -2.45 3.98
N ALA A 207 -12.04 -3.37 4.79
CA ALA A 207 -12.44 -3.07 6.15
C ALA A 207 -11.24 -2.68 7.03
N VAL A 208 -10.10 -3.38 6.90
CA VAL A 208 -8.87 -3.04 7.64
C VAL A 208 -8.35 -1.66 7.23
N HIS A 209 -8.34 -1.35 5.94
CA HIS A 209 -7.94 -0.02 5.46
C HIS A 209 -8.89 1.08 5.94
N ALA A 210 -10.20 0.84 5.91
CA ALA A 210 -11.19 1.77 6.42
C ALA A 210 -11.01 2.03 7.93
N CYS A 211 -10.79 0.99 8.73
CA CYS A 211 -10.52 1.14 10.17
C CYS A 211 -9.25 1.96 10.44
N ARG A 212 -8.16 1.70 9.70
CA ARG A 212 -6.92 2.49 9.82
C ARG A 212 -7.18 3.97 9.49
N ALA A 213 -7.86 4.24 8.38
CA ALA A 213 -8.22 5.60 7.98
C ALA A 213 -9.14 6.30 9.00
N ALA A 214 -10.03 5.56 9.64
CA ALA A 214 -10.93 6.07 10.67
C ALA A 214 -10.18 6.43 11.97
N VAL A 215 -9.15 5.66 12.34
CA VAL A 215 -8.29 5.97 13.49
C VAL A 215 -7.48 7.24 13.24
N GLU A 216 -7.04 7.47 12.00
CA GLU A 216 -6.22 8.62 11.63
C GLU A 216 -6.99 9.96 11.57
N GLU A 217 -8.13 10.00 10.86
CA GLU A 217 -8.86 11.26 10.60
C GLU A 217 -10.31 11.26 11.16
N GLY A 218 -10.68 10.24 11.92
CA GLY A 218 -12.03 10.10 12.48
C GLY A 218 -13.07 9.61 11.48
N ILE A 219 -14.34 9.73 11.88
CA ILE A 219 -15.49 9.20 11.14
C ILE A 219 -16.56 10.28 10.89
N LEU A 220 -17.36 10.07 9.85
CA LEU A 220 -18.46 10.92 9.42
C LEU A 220 -19.72 10.07 9.17
N PRO A 221 -20.92 10.68 9.11
CA PRO A 221 -22.12 9.99 8.63
C PRO A 221 -21.94 9.55 7.17
N GLY A 222 -22.14 8.25 6.91
CA GLY A 222 -21.93 7.64 5.61
C GLY A 222 -23.06 7.90 4.60
N GLY A 223 -23.20 6.99 3.64
CA GLY A 223 -24.28 7.04 2.64
C GLY A 223 -24.24 8.25 1.70
N GLY A 224 -23.07 8.87 1.52
CA GLY A 224 -22.92 10.13 0.79
C GLY A 224 -23.45 11.37 1.53
N THR A 225 -23.90 11.23 2.78
CA THR A 225 -24.44 12.33 3.59
C THR A 225 -23.37 13.37 3.89
N ALA A 226 -22.17 12.94 4.33
CA ALA A 226 -21.08 13.86 4.67
C ALA A 226 -20.72 14.82 3.52
N VAL A 227 -20.55 14.29 2.31
CA VAL A 227 -20.20 15.08 1.12
C VAL A 227 -21.35 15.98 0.68
N LEU A 228 -22.60 15.51 0.76
CA LEU A 228 -23.79 16.34 0.53
C LEU A 228 -23.85 17.52 1.51
N ARG A 229 -23.52 17.32 2.80
CA ARG A 229 -23.50 18.40 3.80
C ARG A 229 -22.39 19.41 3.54
N ALA A 230 -21.22 18.95 3.11
CA ALA A 230 -20.09 19.81 2.78
C ALA A 230 -20.42 20.82 1.66
N ARG A 231 -21.40 20.50 0.81
CA ARG A 231 -21.90 21.40 -0.26
C ARG A 231 -22.24 22.81 0.23
N LYS A 232 -22.81 22.96 1.43
CA LYS A 232 -23.20 24.27 1.99
C LYS A 232 -22.02 25.22 2.22
N ALA A 233 -20.79 24.69 2.27
CA ALA A 233 -19.60 25.53 2.35
C ALA A 233 -19.35 26.30 1.05
N ILE A 234 -19.77 25.75 -0.10
CA ILE A 234 -19.62 26.38 -1.42
C ILE A 234 -20.50 27.63 -1.53
N ASP A 235 -21.71 27.60 -0.94
CA ASP A 235 -22.65 28.74 -0.96
C ASP A 235 -22.11 29.98 -0.22
N LYS A 236 -21.08 29.81 0.62
CA LYS A 236 -20.45 30.90 1.38
C LYS A 236 -19.30 31.57 0.61
N LEU A 237 -18.93 31.05 -0.56
CA LEU A 237 -17.83 31.59 -1.35
C LEU A 237 -18.33 32.74 -2.22
N ASP A 238 -17.67 33.89 -2.13
CA ASP A 238 -17.91 35.03 -3.01
C ASP A 238 -17.08 34.89 -4.28
N LEU A 239 -17.72 34.38 -5.35
CA LEU A 239 -17.06 34.02 -6.61
C LEU A 239 -17.79 34.64 -7.80
N ALA A 240 -17.02 35.01 -8.82
CA ALA A 240 -17.52 35.60 -10.07
C ALA A 240 -16.96 34.89 -11.31
N GLY A 241 -17.61 35.11 -12.46
CA GLY A 241 -17.19 34.56 -13.75
C GLY A 241 -17.08 33.03 -13.76
N ASP A 242 -16.07 32.52 -14.47
CA ASP A 242 -15.87 31.08 -14.68
C ASP A 242 -15.56 30.33 -13.38
N VAL A 243 -14.97 30.99 -12.38
CA VAL A 243 -14.71 30.40 -11.07
C VAL A 243 -16.01 30.02 -10.36
N LYS A 244 -17.07 30.84 -10.53
CA LYS A 244 -18.41 30.52 -10.03
C LYS A 244 -19.01 29.30 -10.72
N ILE A 245 -18.77 29.15 -12.03
CA ILE A 245 -19.21 27.98 -12.80
C ILE A 245 -18.51 26.72 -12.27
N GLY A 246 -17.19 26.78 -12.05
CA GLY A 246 -16.43 25.68 -11.43
C GLY A 246 -16.98 25.26 -10.07
N ALA A 247 -17.28 26.23 -9.20
CA ALA A 247 -17.92 25.97 -7.91
C ALA A 247 -19.29 25.28 -8.05
N GLN A 248 -20.10 25.69 -9.03
CA GLN A 248 -21.39 25.08 -9.33
C GLN A 248 -21.28 23.65 -9.89
N ILE A 249 -20.20 23.32 -10.61
CA ILE A 249 -19.93 21.94 -11.04
C ILE A 249 -19.72 21.05 -9.81
N VAL A 250 -18.85 21.47 -8.87
CA VAL A 250 -18.62 20.73 -7.63
C VAL A 250 -19.92 20.62 -6.82
N TYR A 251 -20.68 21.71 -6.70
CA TYR A 251 -21.98 21.75 -6.03
C TYR A 251 -22.96 20.70 -6.54
N ARG A 252 -22.97 20.43 -7.85
CA ARG A 252 -23.81 19.37 -8.44
C ARG A 252 -23.22 17.98 -8.21
N ALA A 253 -21.91 17.83 -8.43
CA ALA A 253 -21.20 16.55 -8.35
C ALA A 253 -21.28 15.89 -6.97
N VAL A 254 -21.20 16.68 -5.88
CA VAL A 254 -21.26 16.16 -4.50
C VAL A 254 -22.59 15.48 -4.15
N THR A 255 -23.65 15.64 -4.97
CA THR A 255 -24.92 14.92 -4.79
C THR A 255 -24.90 13.52 -5.41
N ALA A 256 -23.93 13.20 -6.26
CA ALA A 256 -23.88 11.93 -6.99
C ALA A 256 -23.75 10.70 -6.07
N PRO A 257 -22.92 10.68 -5.00
CA PRO A 257 -22.75 9.49 -4.17
C PRO A 257 -24.06 9.04 -3.51
N ILE A 258 -24.78 9.94 -2.84
CA ILE A 258 -26.06 9.61 -2.19
C ILE A 258 -27.13 9.19 -3.20
N LYS A 259 -27.16 9.83 -4.37
CA LYS A 259 -28.09 9.49 -5.46
C LYS A 259 -27.83 8.08 -5.97
N GLN A 260 -26.57 7.74 -6.21
CA GLN A 260 -26.19 6.42 -6.72
C GLN A 260 -26.50 5.32 -5.70
N ILE A 261 -26.22 5.55 -4.43
CA ILE A 261 -26.52 4.61 -3.34
C ILE A 261 -28.04 4.36 -3.25
N ALA A 262 -28.85 5.43 -3.28
CA ALA A 262 -30.30 5.33 -3.25
C ALA A 262 -30.87 4.62 -4.49
N GLN A 263 -30.36 4.93 -5.68
CA GLN A 263 -30.76 4.27 -6.93
C GLN A 263 -30.45 2.77 -6.90
N ASN A 264 -29.28 2.37 -6.40
CA ASN A 264 -28.92 0.96 -6.24
C ASN A 264 -29.83 0.23 -5.24
N ALA A 265 -30.45 0.96 -4.30
CA ALA A 265 -31.46 0.46 -3.37
C ALA A 265 -32.90 0.53 -3.93
N GLY A 266 -33.09 0.94 -5.19
CA GLY A 266 -34.40 1.03 -5.84
C GLY A 266 -35.21 2.29 -5.53
N GLN A 267 -34.60 3.29 -4.89
CA GLN A 267 -35.24 4.58 -4.58
C GLN A 267 -34.86 5.69 -5.57
N ASP A 268 -35.68 6.74 -5.66
CA ASP A 268 -35.31 7.95 -6.42
C ASP A 268 -34.24 8.74 -5.66
N GLY A 269 -33.01 8.68 -6.18
CA GLY A 269 -31.88 9.35 -5.54
C GLY A 269 -32.02 10.86 -5.38
N SER A 270 -32.75 11.55 -6.26
CA SER A 270 -32.96 13.00 -6.14
C SER A 270 -33.92 13.32 -5.00
N VAL A 271 -34.97 12.52 -4.83
CA VAL A 271 -35.90 12.63 -3.69
C VAL A 271 -35.16 12.35 -2.38
N VAL A 272 -34.35 11.29 -2.33
CA VAL A 272 -33.55 10.96 -1.13
C VAL A 272 -32.58 12.09 -0.79
N ALA A 273 -31.80 12.56 -1.77
CA ALA A 273 -30.82 13.63 -1.57
C ALA A 273 -31.49 14.92 -1.07
N GLN A 274 -32.64 15.29 -1.64
CA GLN A 274 -33.38 16.48 -1.24
C GLN A 274 -33.94 16.36 0.20
N ASN A 275 -34.48 15.19 0.56
CA ASN A 275 -34.99 14.93 1.92
C ASN A 275 -33.86 15.04 2.95
N VAL A 276 -32.73 14.38 2.69
CA VAL A 276 -31.55 14.49 3.56
C VAL A 276 -31.10 15.94 3.66
N GLU A 277 -30.96 16.65 2.53
CA GLU A 277 -30.51 18.05 2.50
C GLU A 277 -31.41 19.00 3.30
N ALA A 278 -32.73 18.77 3.30
CA ALA A 278 -33.72 19.57 4.01
C ALA A 278 -33.58 19.50 5.54
N SER A 279 -33.04 18.41 6.09
CA SER A 279 -32.77 18.31 7.53
C SER A 279 -31.61 19.20 7.97
N LYS A 280 -31.72 19.77 9.18
CA LYS A 280 -30.66 20.57 9.82
C LYS A 280 -29.66 19.72 10.61
N GLU A 281 -30.02 18.48 10.91
CA GLU A 281 -29.19 17.57 11.69
C GLU A 281 -28.03 17.04 10.84
N ALA A 282 -26.80 17.17 11.36
CA ALA A 282 -25.60 16.79 10.62
C ALA A 282 -25.55 15.29 10.30
N ALA A 283 -26.00 14.44 11.24
CA ALA A 283 -26.00 13.00 11.12
C ALA A 283 -27.27 12.41 10.46
N TYR A 284 -28.30 13.25 10.22
CA TYR A 284 -29.52 12.77 9.54
C TYR A 284 -29.21 12.44 8.09
N GLY A 285 -29.50 11.20 7.70
CA GLY A 285 -29.29 10.66 6.37
C GLY A 285 -30.23 9.51 6.07
N TYR A 286 -29.99 8.83 4.95
CA TYR A 286 -30.79 7.70 4.47
C TYR A 286 -29.97 6.41 4.56
N ASN A 287 -30.48 5.41 5.27
CA ASN A 287 -29.90 4.09 5.37
C ASN A 287 -30.46 3.19 4.26
N ALA A 288 -29.69 3.03 3.20
CA ALA A 288 -30.08 2.22 2.03
C ALA A 288 -30.23 0.72 2.32
N LEU A 289 -29.70 0.21 3.44
CA LEU A 289 -29.84 -1.19 3.83
C LEU A 289 -31.22 -1.47 4.45
N THR A 290 -31.75 -0.52 5.22
CA THR A 290 -33.03 -0.67 5.94
C THR A 290 -34.17 0.13 5.33
N ASP A 291 -33.89 0.97 4.32
CA ASP A 291 -34.85 1.89 3.69
C ASP A 291 -35.43 2.92 4.69
N GLU A 292 -34.63 3.35 5.67
CA GLU A 292 -35.06 4.27 6.74
C GLU A 292 -34.22 5.56 6.76
N TYR A 293 -34.84 6.64 7.21
CA TYR A 293 -34.16 7.91 7.49
C TYR A 293 -33.90 8.07 8.98
N GLY A 294 -32.74 8.64 9.34
CA GLY A 294 -32.43 8.96 10.72
C GLY A 294 -30.96 9.26 10.94
N ASP A 295 -30.54 9.19 12.20
CA ASP A 295 -29.15 9.44 12.61
C ASP A 295 -28.25 8.27 12.17
N LEU A 296 -27.53 8.47 11.08
CA LEU A 296 -26.68 7.43 10.47
C LEU A 296 -25.55 6.96 11.40
N ILE A 297 -25.06 7.83 12.29
CA ILE A 297 -24.01 7.45 13.25
C ILE A 297 -24.59 6.46 14.26
N LYS A 298 -25.79 6.74 14.79
CA LYS A 298 -26.48 5.81 15.70
C LYS A 298 -26.90 4.51 15.01
N MET A 299 -27.22 4.58 13.72
CA MET A 299 -27.53 3.41 12.89
C MET A 299 -26.28 2.61 12.47
N GLY A 300 -25.07 3.09 12.77
CA GLY A 300 -23.82 2.43 12.40
C GLY A 300 -23.39 2.60 10.94
N VAL A 301 -24.07 3.49 10.19
CA VAL A 301 -23.74 3.83 8.80
C VAL A 301 -22.73 4.98 8.81
N ILE A 302 -21.46 4.63 8.95
CA ILE A 302 -20.34 5.57 9.09
C ILE A 302 -19.31 5.38 7.98
N VAL A 303 -18.53 6.43 7.72
CA VAL A 303 -17.43 6.42 6.74
C VAL A 303 -16.20 7.12 7.31
N PRO A 304 -14.96 6.67 7.04
CA PRO A 304 -13.77 7.39 7.46
C PRO A 304 -13.65 8.76 6.77
N THR A 305 -13.33 9.81 7.53
CA THR A 305 -13.15 11.18 7.00
C THR A 305 -12.13 11.22 5.86
N LYS A 306 -11.00 10.52 6.05
CA LYS A 306 -9.90 10.45 5.07
C LYS A 306 -10.36 9.93 3.72
N VAL A 307 -11.26 8.95 3.70
CA VAL A 307 -11.74 8.32 2.47
C VAL A 307 -12.60 9.29 1.67
N GLU A 308 -13.58 9.96 2.29
CA GLU A 308 -14.44 10.94 1.61
C GLU A 308 -13.64 12.13 1.08
N ARG A 309 -12.71 12.65 1.89
CA ARG A 309 -11.84 13.76 1.50
C ARG A 309 -10.94 13.38 0.32
N ALA A 310 -10.27 12.23 0.40
CA ALA A 310 -9.36 11.76 -0.64
C ALA A 310 -10.12 11.46 -1.94
N ALA A 311 -11.29 10.82 -1.87
CA ALA A 311 -12.13 10.55 -3.03
C ALA A 311 -12.52 11.84 -3.76
N LEU A 312 -13.00 12.85 -3.01
CA LEU A 312 -13.38 14.15 -3.60
C LEU A 312 -12.18 14.89 -4.20
N GLN A 313 -11.03 14.91 -3.51
CA GLN A 313 -9.82 15.58 -3.99
C GLN A 313 -9.26 14.93 -5.27
N ASN A 314 -9.18 13.60 -5.30
CA ASN A 314 -8.69 12.87 -6.46
C ASN A 314 -9.63 13.01 -7.65
N ALA A 315 -10.95 12.90 -7.42
CA ALA A 315 -11.95 13.10 -8.47
C ALA A 315 -11.89 14.52 -9.06
N ALA A 316 -11.79 15.55 -8.21
CA ALA A 316 -11.65 16.94 -8.65
C ALA A 316 -10.34 17.18 -9.41
N SER A 317 -9.22 16.57 -8.97
CA SER A 317 -7.91 16.70 -9.62
C SER A 317 -7.93 16.16 -11.05
N ILE A 318 -8.43 14.93 -11.25
CA ILE A 318 -8.50 14.32 -12.58
C ILE A 318 -9.53 15.02 -13.46
N SER A 319 -10.71 15.35 -12.92
CA SER A 319 -11.74 16.06 -13.69
C SER A 319 -11.28 17.45 -14.13
N GLY A 320 -10.56 18.18 -13.27
CA GLY A 320 -9.99 19.48 -13.60
C GLY A 320 -9.00 19.39 -14.76
N LEU A 321 -8.11 18.39 -14.75
CA LEU A 321 -7.17 18.14 -15.85
C LEU A 321 -7.91 17.84 -17.17
N LEU A 322 -8.93 16.98 -17.12
CA LEU A 322 -9.74 16.62 -18.30
C LEU A 322 -10.49 17.83 -18.88
N LEU A 323 -11.08 18.69 -18.04
CA LEU A 323 -11.79 19.90 -18.49
C LEU A 323 -10.86 20.91 -19.19
N THR A 324 -9.56 20.89 -18.88
CA THR A 324 -8.55 21.75 -19.52
C THR A 324 -7.87 21.11 -20.73
N THR A 325 -8.24 19.89 -21.10
CA THR A 325 -7.61 19.16 -22.22
C THR A 325 -8.18 19.65 -23.56
N ASP A 326 -7.39 20.43 -24.30
CA ASP A 326 -7.79 20.98 -25.61
C ASP A 326 -7.48 20.02 -26.79
N ALA A 327 -6.47 19.15 -26.63
CA ALA A 327 -6.08 18.18 -27.65
C ALA A 327 -5.56 16.88 -27.02
N VAL A 328 -5.74 15.77 -27.76
CA VAL A 328 -5.23 14.44 -27.40
C VAL A 328 -4.45 13.89 -28.58
N VAL A 329 -3.21 13.47 -28.35
CA VAL A 329 -2.42 12.70 -29.32
C VAL A 329 -2.48 11.25 -28.90
N SER A 330 -2.89 10.37 -29.82
CA SER A 330 -2.97 8.93 -29.59
C SER A 330 -2.16 8.18 -30.65
N GLU A 331 -1.74 6.98 -30.30
CA GLU A 331 -1.08 6.10 -31.25
C GLU A 331 -2.07 5.70 -32.34
N ILE A 332 -1.63 5.80 -33.60
CA ILE A 332 -2.37 5.23 -34.70
C ILE A 332 -2.39 3.72 -34.46
N LYS A 333 -3.59 3.13 -34.41
CA LYS A 333 -3.74 1.67 -34.31
C LYS A 333 -2.83 1.02 -35.36
N GLU A 334 -1.85 0.24 -34.91
CA GLU A 334 -1.06 -0.57 -35.82
C GLU A 334 -2.02 -1.49 -36.57
N LYS A 335 -1.96 -1.44 -37.90
CA LYS A 335 -2.56 -2.49 -38.71
C LYS A 335 -1.79 -3.75 -38.35
N LYS A 336 -2.43 -4.68 -37.63
CA LYS A 336 -1.92 -6.04 -37.54
C LYS A 336 -1.72 -6.50 -38.97
N ASN A 337 -0.46 -6.70 -39.37
CA ASN A 337 -0.16 -7.46 -40.56
C ASN A 337 -0.67 -8.87 -40.26
N ASP A 338 -1.91 -9.17 -40.69
CA ASP A 338 -2.41 -10.53 -40.85
C ASP A 338 -1.65 -11.18 -42.02
N GLY A 339 -0.34 -11.30 -41.85
CA GLY A 339 0.53 -12.11 -42.68
C GLY A 339 0.46 -13.55 -42.18
N GLY A 340 -0.62 -14.25 -42.54
CA GLY A 340 -0.64 -15.72 -42.48
C GLY A 340 -1.97 -16.37 -42.11
N ALA A 341 -3.01 -16.25 -42.95
CA ALA A 341 -3.86 -17.36 -43.41
C ALA A 341 -5.06 -16.82 -44.22
N PRO A 342 -5.30 -17.28 -45.45
CA PRO A 342 -6.51 -16.93 -46.18
C PRO A 342 -7.71 -17.78 -45.72
N GLY A 343 -8.79 -17.12 -45.32
CA GLY A 343 -10.14 -17.68 -45.35
C GLY A 343 -10.83 -17.85 -44.00
N MET A 344 -11.64 -16.87 -43.60
CA MET A 344 -13.09 -17.06 -43.60
C MET A 344 -13.79 -15.73 -43.31
N ASP A 345 -14.78 -15.47 -44.14
CA ASP A 345 -15.61 -14.28 -44.22
C ASP A 345 -16.36 -13.92 -42.94
N GLU A 346 -16.60 -12.62 -42.82
CA GLU A 346 -17.85 -11.97 -42.36
C GLU A 346 -18.62 -12.59 -41.19
N MET A 347 -18.76 -11.83 -40.10
CA MET A 347 -20.00 -11.09 -39.83
C MET A 347 -19.80 -10.16 -38.64
N GLY A 348 -20.05 -8.88 -38.86
CA GLY A 348 -20.15 -7.88 -37.81
C GLY A 348 -21.47 -7.98 -37.07
N TYR A 349 -21.41 -7.67 -35.77
CA TYR A 349 -22.22 -6.67 -35.06
C TYR A 349 -21.36 -6.13 -33.92
#